data_AF-A0A929UXH1-F1
#
_entry.id   AF-A0A929UXH1-F1
#
_cell.length_a   1.000
_cell.length_b   1.000
_cell.length_c   1.000
_cell.angle_alpha   90.00
_cell.angle_beta   90.00
_cell.angle_gamma   90.00
#
_symmetry.space_group_name_H-M   'P 1'
#
loop_
_entity.id
_entity.type
_entity.pdbx_description
1 polymer ?
#
loop_
_entity_poly.entity_id
_entity_poly.type
_entity_poly.pdbx_seq_one_letter_code
_entity_poly.pdbx_strand_id
1 'polypeptide(L)'
;MYANLTKSIGGIVICVYILLLAWRDQLGFYVHPRYHTFAVVISVIGVILLLIDIMLQLKNKPAKDKYRISLKKIAPISYFAIIILSVGYILPPKSLSPSSLAQKESPAIIEPESRCETPQPKENSSTISINRWKTAINSCKEAAYFNGKDITVTGFVSNDLLKNYGYNYFNIARYVISCCTVDSVPMKI
;
A
#
# COMPACT_ATOMS: atom_id res chain seq x y z
N MET A 1 -20.17 -6.10 30.65
CA MET A 1 -21.09 -5.76 29.53
C MET A 1 -20.66 -4.54 28.71
N TYR A 2 -20.00 -3.53 29.29
CA TYR A 2 -19.49 -2.35 28.55
C TYR A 2 -18.51 -2.66 27.42
N ALA A 3 -17.66 -3.68 27.60
CA ALA A 3 -16.62 -4.05 26.63
C ALA A 3 -17.16 -4.42 25.24
N ASN A 4 -18.40 -4.90 25.12
CA ASN A 4 -18.97 -5.30 23.82
C ASN A 4 -19.50 -4.09 23.04
N LEU A 5 -20.09 -3.12 23.74
CA LEU A 5 -20.57 -1.89 23.11
C LEU A 5 -19.41 -1.01 22.62
N THR A 6 -18.33 -0.88 23.40
CA THR A 6 -17.14 -0.13 22.97
C THR A 6 -16.45 -0.77 21.78
N LYS A 7 -16.43 -2.11 21.68
CA LYS A 7 -15.91 -2.83 20.52
C LYS A 7 -16.73 -2.54 19.27
N SER A 8 -18.07 -2.58 19.38
CA SER A 8 -18.97 -2.34 18.26
C SER A 8 -18.85 -0.91 17.73
N ILE A 9 -18.79 0.08 18.63
CA ILE A 9 -18.56 1.50 18.28
C ILE A 9 -17.18 1.68 17.62
N GLY A 10 -16.13 1.06 18.16
CA GLY A 10 -14.80 1.12 17.57
C GLY A 10 -14.75 0.56 16.14
N GLY A 11 -15.45 -0.55 15.90
CA GLY A 11 -15.59 -1.12 14.55
C GLY A 11 -16.29 -0.17 13.58
N ILE A 12 -17.37 0.50 14.01
CA ILE A 12 -18.09 1.47 13.16
C ILE A 12 -17.18 2.64 12.80
N VAL A 13 -16.42 3.18 13.76
CA VAL A 13 -15.47 4.27 13.49
C VAL A 13 -14.47 3.87 12.41
N ILE A 14 -13.94 2.65 12.46
CA ILE A 14 -13.00 2.13 11.45
C ILE A 14 -13.68 1.99 10.07
N CYS A 15 -14.86 1.36 10.00
CA CYS A 15 -15.55 1.19 8.72
C CYS A 15 -15.96 2.53 8.09
N VAL A 16 -16.45 3.47 8.90
CA VAL A 16 -16.77 4.83 8.44
C VAL A 16 -15.52 5.57 7.96
N TYR A 17 -14.38 5.38 8.62
CA TYR A 17 -13.11 5.96 8.17
C TYR A 17 -12.67 5.41 6.80
N ILE A 18 -12.81 4.11 6.55
CA ILE A 18 -12.52 3.51 5.24
C ILE A 18 -13.45 4.08 4.15
N LEU A 19 -14.74 4.23 4.44
CA LEU A 19 -15.70 4.85 3.51
C LEU A 19 -15.38 6.33 3.24
N LEU A 20 -14.92 7.06 4.26
CA LEU A 20 -14.47 8.45 4.12
C LEU A 20 -13.23 8.54 3.23
N LEU A 21 -12.26 7.64 3.39
CA LEU A 21 -11.07 7.56 2.52
C LEU A 21 -11.46 7.23 1.08
N ALA A 22 -12.43 6.33 0.87
CA ALA A 22 -12.93 6.00 -0.46
C ALA A 22 -13.61 7.20 -1.12
N TRP A 23 -14.40 7.97 -0.35
CA TRP A 23 -15.05 9.19 -0.85
C TRP A 23 -14.04 10.27 -1.26
N ARG A 24 -12.88 10.36 -0.57
CA ARG A 24 -11.83 11.34 -0.87
C ARG A 24 -10.87 10.89 -2.00
N ASP A 25 -11.11 9.75 -2.64
CA ASP A 25 -10.17 9.08 -3.55
C ASP A 25 -8.78 8.83 -2.91
N GLN A 26 -8.72 8.83 -1.58
CA GLN A 26 -7.50 8.64 -0.81
C GLN A 26 -7.26 7.18 -0.44
N LEU A 27 -8.26 6.31 -0.64
CA LEU A 27 -8.15 4.88 -0.34
C LEU A 27 -7.06 4.21 -1.19
N GLY A 28 -6.78 4.72 -2.40
CA GLY A 28 -5.68 4.27 -3.25
C GLY A 28 -4.27 4.46 -2.65
N PHE A 29 -4.10 5.34 -1.66
CA PHE A 29 -2.84 5.48 -0.94
C PHE A 29 -2.57 4.32 0.03
N TYR A 30 -3.64 3.65 0.48
CA TYR A 30 -3.57 2.61 1.51
C TYR A 30 -3.77 1.20 0.95
N VAL A 31 -4.62 1.06 -0.08
CA VAL A 31 -5.03 -0.23 -0.64
C VAL A 31 -4.85 -0.21 -2.15
N HIS A 32 -4.31 -1.30 -2.72
CA HIS A 32 -4.14 -1.44 -4.16
C HIS A 32 -5.49 -1.28 -4.91
N PRO A 33 -5.55 -0.55 -6.05
CA PRO A 33 -6.80 -0.20 -6.75
C PRO A 33 -7.72 -1.39 -7.06
N ARG A 34 -7.14 -2.56 -7.33
CA ARG A 34 -7.88 -3.82 -7.55
C ARG A 34 -8.82 -4.20 -6.40
N TYR A 35 -8.50 -3.83 -5.16
CA TYR A 35 -9.28 -4.16 -3.96
C TYR A 35 -10.14 -3.00 -3.45
N HIS A 36 -10.19 -1.88 -4.18
CA HIS A 36 -10.94 -0.69 -3.77
C HIS A 36 -12.43 -0.99 -3.57
N THR A 37 -13.06 -1.61 -4.56
CA THR A 37 -14.48 -2.02 -4.51
C THR A 37 -14.75 -3.01 -3.38
N PHE A 38 -13.86 -3.97 -3.18
CA PHE A 38 -13.97 -4.95 -2.11
C PHE A 38 -13.93 -4.30 -0.72
N ALA A 39 -12.99 -3.38 -0.49
CA ALA A 39 -12.85 -2.68 0.78
C ALA A 39 -14.10 -1.84 1.10
N VAL A 40 -14.67 -1.17 0.09
CA VAL A 40 -15.92 -0.41 0.25
C VAL A 40 -17.09 -1.32 0.60
N VAL A 41 -17.29 -2.43 -0.13
CA VAL A 41 -18.41 -3.36 0.10
C VAL A 41 -18.36 -3.95 1.51
N ILE A 42 -17.20 -4.45 1.95
CA ILE A 42 -17.04 -4.98 3.31
C ILE A 42 -17.26 -3.90 4.37
N SER A 43 -16.82 -2.67 4.13
CA SER A 43 -17.03 -1.58 5.09
C SER A 43 -18.52 -1.24 5.25
N VAL A 44 -19.29 -1.23 4.15
CA VAL A 44 -20.75 -1.05 4.20
C VAL A 44 -21.43 -2.18 4.98
N ILE A 45 -21.09 -3.44 4.66
CA ILE A 45 -21.63 -4.61 5.36
C ILE A 45 -21.27 -4.55 6.85
N GLY A 46 -20.02 -4.19 7.17
CA GLY A 46 -19.54 -4.03 8.54
C GLY A 46 -20.35 -3.00 9.33
N VAL A 47 -20.60 -1.82 8.75
CA VAL A 47 -21.45 -0.79 9.39
C VAL A 47 -22.84 -1.35 9.69
N ILE A 48 -23.47 -2.03 8.73
CA ILE A 48 -24.83 -2.59 8.91
C ILE A 48 -24.85 -3.62 10.05
N LEU A 49 -23.92 -4.58 10.05
CA LEU A 49 -23.85 -5.63 11.07
C LEU A 49 -23.59 -5.05 12.47
N LEU A 50 -22.70 -4.05 12.58
CA LEU A 50 -22.39 -3.41 13.86
C LEU A 50 -23.55 -2.54 14.36
N LEU A 51 -24.30 -1.88 13.47
CA LEU A 51 -25.53 -1.18 13.85
C LEU A 51 -26.59 -2.15 14.39
N ILE A 52 -26.76 -3.32 13.75
CA ILE A 52 -27.67 -4.38 14.23
C ILE A 52 -27.23 -4.86 15.61
N ASP A 53 -25.94 -5.12 15.82
CA ASP A 53 -25.38 -5.53 17.10
C ASP A 53 -25.66 -4.48 18.20
N ILE A 54 -25.45 -3.19 17.91
CA ILE A 54 -25.79 -2.10 18.83
C ILE A 54 -27.29 -2.09 19.15
N MET A 55 -28.17 -2.22 18.15
CA MET A 55 -29.62 -2.26 18.34
C MET A 55 -30.06 -3.44 19.23
N LEU A 56 -29.49 -4.63 19.01
CA LEU A 56 -29.77 -5.82 19.82
C LEU A 56 -29.29 -5.64 21.27
N GLN A 57 -28.10 -5.06 21.47
CA GLN A 57 -27.58 -4.76 22.79
C GLN A 57 -28.40 -3.68 23.53
N LEU A 58 -29.00 -2.73 22.81
CA LEU A 58 -29.92 -1.74 23.37
C LEU A 58 -31.26 -2.37 23.76
N LYS A 59 -31.81 -3.26 22.93
CA LYS A 59 -33.12 -3.90 23.14
C LYS A 59 -33.11 -4.90 24.31
N ASN A 60 -31.99 -5.59 24.53
CA ASN A 60 -31.86 -6.60 25.59
C ASN A 60 -31.41 -6.03 26.95
N LYS A 61 -31.37 -4.70 27.13
CA LYS A 61 -31.03 -4.11 28.43
C LYS A 61 -32.25 -4.15 29.37
N PRO A 62 -32.19 -4.85 30.53
CA PRO A 62 -33.19 -4.68 31.56
C PRO A 62 -33.13 -3.24 32.08
N ALA A 63 -34.30 -2.62 32.28
CA ALA A 63 -34.44 -1.28 32.83
C ALA A 63 -33.96 -1.26 34.30
N LYS A 64 -32.66 -1.10 34.54
CA LYS A 64 -32.13 -0.69 35.83
C LYS A 64 -30.99 0.32 35.70
N ASP A 65 -31.23 1.41 36.41
CA ASP A 65 -30.37 2.50 36.86
C ASP A 65 -29.86 3.54 35.84
N LYS A 66 -30.19 4.81 36.14
CA LYS A 66 -29.59 6.03 35.59
C LYS A 66 -28.08 5.91 35.64
N TYR A 67 -27.48 5.56 34.50
CA TYR A 67 -26.06 5.31 34.39
C TYR A 67 -25.32 6.64 34.28
N ARG A 68 -24.78 7.15 35.40
CA ARG A 68 -23.73 8.18 35.35
C ARG A 68 -22.55 7.56 34.60
N ILE A 69 -22.26 8.05 33.40
CA ILE A 69 -21.03 7.74 32.67
C ILE A 69 -19.87 8.21 33.54
N SER A 70 -19.30 7.29 34.33
CA SER A 70 -18.11 7.58 35.10
C SER A 70 -16.92 7.61 34.14
N LEU A 71 -16.60 8.82 33.70
CA LEU A 71 -15.42 9.17 32.88
C LEU A 71 -14.09 8.62 33.46
N LYS A 72 -14.08 8.20 34.74
CA LYS A 72 -12.89 7.74 35.46
C LYS A 72 -12.45 6.30 35.16
N LYS A 73 -13.21 5.52 34.37
CA LYS A 73 -12.84 4.16 33.94
C LYS A 73 -12.60 4.03 32.44
N ILE A 74 -12.17 5.10 31.78
CA ILE A 74 -11.56 5.00 30.46
C ILE A 74 -10.20 4.33 30.67
N ALA A 75 -10.10 3.04 30.31
CA ALA A 75 -8.83 2.32 30.35
C ALA A 75 -7.79 3.12 29.53
N PRO A 76 -6.51 3.17 29.95
CA PRO A 76 -5.46 3.93 29.26
C PRO A 76 -5.37 3.58 27.76
N ILE A 77 -5.72 2.35 27.40
CA ILE A 77 -5.83 1.83 26.03
C ILE A 77 -6.82 2.64 25.17
N SER A 78 -7.95 3.08 25.73
CA SER A 78 -8.96 3.85 24.99
C SER A 78 -8.50 5.27 24.70
N TYR A 79 -7.72 5.89 25.60
CA TYR A 79 -7.12 7.20 25.35
C TYR A 79 -6.06 7.12 24.25
N PHE A 80 -5.25 6.04 24.28
CA PHE A 80 -4.24 5.78 23.26
C PHE A 80 -4.86 5.58 21.86
N ALA A 81 -5.97 4.85 21.76
CA ALA A 81 -6.69 4.66 20.51
C ALA A 81 -7.26 5.98 19.95
N ILE A 82 -7.84 6.82 20.82
CA ILE A 82 -8.35 8.15 20.41
C ILE A 82 -7.20 9.04 19.94
N ILE A 83 -6.04 9.02 20.63
CA ILE A 83 -4.84 9.74 20.19
C ILE A 83 -4.41 9.25 18.82
N ILE A 84 -4.22 7.95 18.61
CA ILE A 84 -3.80 7.40 17.30
C ILE A 84 -4.77 7.81 16.19
N LEU A 85 -6.08 7.77 16.45
CA LEU A 85 -7.10 8.08 15.45
C LEU A 85 -7.16 9.58 15.14
N SER A 86 -7.04 10.43 16.16
CA SER A 86 -6.95 11.88 15.98
C SER A 86 -5.68 12.30 15.25
N VAL A 87 -4.54 11.69 15.59
CA VAL A 87 -3.26 11.86 14.90
C VAL A 87 -3.39 11.40 13.43
N GLY A 88 -3.97 10.22 13.18
CA GLY A 88 -4.21 9.73 11.82
C GLY A 88 -5.16 10.60 10.99
N TYR A 89 -6.11 11.29 11.63
CA TYR A 89 -7.01 12.23 10.96
C TYR A 89 -6.35 13.58 10.66
N ILE A 90 -5.49 14.07 11.55
CA ILE A 90 -4.81 15.38 11.42
C ILE A 90 -3.63 15.29 10.45
N LEU A 91 -2.88 14.18 10.46
CA LEU A 91 -1.75 14.03 9.55
C LEU A 91 -2.27 13.81 8.12
N PRO A 92 -1.84 14.63 7.15
CA PRO A 92 -2.16 14.38 5.77
C PRO A 92 -1.59 13.02 5.34
N PRO A 93 -2.30 12.24 4.52
CA PRO A 93 -1.74 11.04 3.94
C PRO A 93 -0.48 11.43 3.15
N LYS A 94 0.68 11.00 3.65
CA LYS A 94 1.97 11.17 2.97
C LYS A 94 2.42 9.81 2.44
N SER A 95 2.83 9.79 1.17
CA SER A 95 3.58 8.67 0.63
C SER A 95 4.87 8.50 1.43
N LEU A 96 5.30 7.24 1.62
CA LEU A 96 6.65 6.94 2.08
C LEU A 96 7.67 7.68 1.21
N SER A 97 8.70 8.26 1.84
CA SER A 97 9.75 8.96 1.10
C SER A 97 10.45 8.00 0.13
N PRO A 98 10.85 8.45 -1.07
CA PRO A 98 11.54 7.62 -2.06
C PRO A 98 12.78 6.90 -1.50
N SER A 99 13.43 7.50 -0.51
CA SER A 99 14.58 6.95 0.23
C SER A 99 14.27 5.64 0.95
N SER A 100 13.09 5.51 1.57
CA SER A 100 12.67 4.30 2.30
C SER A 100 12.44 3.13 1.34
N LEU A 101 12.05 3.42 0.10
CA LEU A 101 11.88 2.43 -0.97
C LEU A 101 13.20 2.08 -1.66
N ALA A 102 14.17 3.00 -1.69
CA ALA A 102 15.46 2.77 -2.30
C ALA A 102 16.28 1.68 -1.59
N GLN A 103 16.06 1.52 -0.28
CA GLN A 103 16.70 0.51 0.57
C GLN A 103 16.12 -0.90 0.40
N LYS A 104 14.94 -1.04 -0.22
CA LYS A 104 14.42 -2.37 -0.56
C LYS A 104 15.20 -2.95 -1.74
N GLU A 105 15.73 -4.14 -1.53
CA GLU A 105 16.41 -4.90 -2.58
C GLU A 105 15.42 -5.40 -3.63
N SER A 106 15.87 -5.43 -4.88
CA SER A 106 15.09 -6.01 -5.96
C SER A 106 15.03 -7.51 -5.78
N PRO A 107 13.85 -8.17 -5.89
CA PRO A 107 13.78 -9.61 -5.74
C PRO A 107 14.72 -10.28 -6.74
N ALA A 108 15.44 -11.30 -6.26
CA ALA A 108 16.28 -12.15 -7.08
C ALA A 108 15.42 -12.74 -8.20
N ILE A 109 15.93 -12.68 -9.44
CA ILE A 109 15.26 -13.31 -10.57
C ILE A 109 15.37 -14.82 -10.33
N ILE A 110 14.22 -15.49 -10.17
CA ILE A 110 14.14 -16.94 -10.27
C ILE A 110 14.50 -17.26 -11.73
N GLU A 111 15.70 -17.80 -11.96
CA GLU A 111 16.22 -18.12 -13.29
C GLU A 111 15.18 -18.88 -14.11
N PRO A 112 14.58 -18.28 -15.16
CA PRO A 112 13.94 -19.07 -16.19
C PRO A 112 15.06 -19.57 -17.12
N GLU A 113 14.98 -20.85 -17.45
CA GLU A 113 15.86 -21.55 -18.40
C GLU A 113 16.21 -20.72 -19.65
N SER A 114 17.51 -20.45 -19.78
CA SER A 114 18.32 -20.68 -20.99
C SER A 114 17.81 -20.17 -22.35
N ARG A 115 17.78 -18.84 -22.55
CA ARG A 115 18.27 -18.24 -23.82
C ARG A 115 18.60 -16.75 -23.67
N CYS A 116 19.79 -16.36 -24.11
CA CYS A 116 20.12 -14.95 -24.27
C CYS A 116 19.34 -14.40 -25.49
N GLU A 117 18.24 -13.70 -25.21
CA GLU A 117 17.38 -13.10 -26.24
C GLU A 117 17.03 -11.66 -25.87
N THR A 118 17.14 -10.76 -26.84
CA THR A 118 16.68 -9.39 -26.66
C THR A 118 15.15 -9.38 -26.64
N PRO A 119 14.52 -8.82 -25.60
CA PRO A 119 13.08 -8.81 -25.51
C PRO A 119 12.50 -7.98 -26.66
N GLN A 120 11.61 -8.58 -27.45
CA GLN A 120 10.89 -7.84 -28.48
C GLN A 120 9.61 -7.20 -27.91
N PRO A 121 9.15 -6.07 -28.48
CA PRO A 121 7.90 -5.46 -28.08
C PRO A 121 6.73 -6.44 -28.27
N LYS A 122 5.68 -6.33 -27.43
CA LYS A 122 4.46 -7.11 -27.65
C LYS A 122 3.71 -6.55 -28.86
N GLU A 123 2.94 -7.40 -29.53
CA GLU A 123 1.99 -6.98 -30.57
C GLU A 123 1.14 -5.81 -30.02
N ASN A 124 1.18 -4.66 -30.69
CA ASN A 124 0.54 -3.39 -30.31
C ASN A 124 1.23 -2.50 -29.26
N SER A 125 2.50 -2.75 -28.88
CA SER A 125 3.29 -1.84 -28.03
C SER A 125 4.65 -1.57 -28.65
N SER A 126 5.10 -0.31 -28.66
CA SER A 126 6.49 0.05 -28.99
C SER A 126 7.43 -0.02 -27.78
N THR A 127 6.87 -0.14 -26.56
CA THR A 127 7.65 -0.11 -25.32
C THR A 127 7.80 -1.50 -24.71
N ILE A 128 8.99 -1.76 -24.16
CA ILE A 128 9.33 -3.01 -23.48
C ILE A 128 9.43 -2.74 -21.98
N SER A 129 8.88 -3.63 -21.15
CA SER A 129 8.91 -3.44 -19.70
C SER A 129 10.32 -3.61 -19.13
N ILE A 130 10.65 -2.80 -18.11
CA ILE A 130 11.96 -2.84 -17.46
C ILE A 130 12.30 -4.23 -16.89
N ASN A 131 11.30 -5.01 -16.49
CA ASN A 131 11.50 -6.36 -15.99
C ASN A 131 12.06 -7.30 -17.07
N ARG A 132 11.59 -7.18 -18.32
CA ARG A 132 12.11 -8.00 -19.42
C ARG A 132 13.52 -7.62 -19.82
N TRP A 133 13.85 -6.33 -19.77
CA TRP A 133 15.22 -5.85 -19.94
C TRP A 133 16.14 -6.35 -18.82
N LYS A 134 15.71 -6.24 -17.56
CA LYS A 134 16.45 -6.76 -16.40
C LYS A 134 16.71 -8.26 -16.52
N THR A 135 15.70 -9.05 -16.94
CA THR A 135 15.88 -10.48 -17.23
C THR A 135 16.91 -10.69 -18.33
N ALA A 136 16.78 -9.99 -19.46
CA ALA A 136 17.72 -10.15 -20.58
C ALA A 136 19.16 -9.78 -20.22
N ILE A 137 19.38 -8.68 -19.47
CA ILE A 137 20.70 -8.25 -19.00
C ILE A 137 21.31 -9.30 -18.05
N ASN A 138 20.51 -9.84 -17.13
CA ASN A 138 20.99 -10.87 -16.20
C ASN A 138 21.24 -12.22 -16.89
N SER A 139 20.49 -12.54 -17.95
CA SER A 139 20.67 -13.78 -18.73
C SER A 139 21.81 -13.69 -19.74
N CYS A 140 22.06 -12.52 -20.34
CA CYS A 140 23.12 -12.28 -21.30
C CYS A 140 24.38 -11.78 -20.59
N LYS A 141 25.27 -12.69 -20.20
CA LYS A 141 26.53 -12.39 -19.49
C LYS A 141 27.50 -11.49 -20.26
N GLU A 142 27.34 -11.37 -21.58
CA GLU A 142 28.18 -10.55 -22.45
C GLU A 142 27.47 -9.25 -22.88
N ALA A 143 28.09 -8.10 -22.58
CA ALA A 143 27.58 -6.79 -22.97
C ALA A 143 27.50 -6.58 -24.49
N ALA A 144 28.34 -7.30 -25.26
CA ALA A 144 28.37 -7.23 -26.72
C ALA A 144 27.01 -7.54 -27.37
N TYR A 145 26.18 -8.34 -26.71
CA TYR A 145 24.84 -8.70 -27.19
C TYR A 145 23.89 -7.49 -27.31
N PHE A 146 24.17 -6.41 -26.59
CA PHE A 146 23.36 -5.19 -26.60
C PHE A 146 23.97 -4.06 -27.43
N ASN A 147 25.12 -4.28 -28.07
CA ASN A 147 25.78 -3.25 -28.89
C ASN A 147 24.89 -2.84 -30.07
N GLY A 148 24.72 -1.52 -30.24
CA GLY A 148 23.93 -0.94 -31.33
C GLY A 148 22.42 -1.17 -31.21
N LYS A 149 21.92 -1.63 -30.06
CA LYS A 149 20.48 -1.77 -29.81
C LYS A 149 19.92 -0.53 -29.13
N ASP A 150 19.00 0.13 -29.82
CA ASP A 150 18.23 1.22 -29.23
C ASP A 150 17.17 0.65 -28.27
N ILE A 151 17.15 1.17 -27.05
CA ILE A 151 16.17 0.78 -26.03
C ILE A 151 15.37 2.00 -25.58
N THR A 152 14.05 1.83 -25.45
CA THR A 152 13.17 2.83 -24.84
C THR A 152 12.68 2.29 -23.51
N VAL A 153 13.09 2.94 -22.42
CA VAL A 153 12.72 2.57 -21.05
C VAL A 153 12.08 3.77 -20.36
N THR A 154 11.01 3.52 -19.62
CA THR A 154 10.35 4.53 -18.79
C THR A 154 10.49 4.16 -17.32
N GLY A 155 10.93 5.10 -16.48
CA GLY A 155 11.06 4.89 -15.05
C GLY A 155 11.46 6.16 -14.31
N PHE A 156 11.69 6.02 -13.01
CA PHE A 156 12.21 7.07 -12.15
C PHE A 156 13.73 7.04 -12.18
N VAL A 157 14.34 8.22 -12.28
CA VAL A 157 15.81 8.38 -12.28
C VAL A 157 16.27 8.58 -10.84
N SER A 158 17.26 7.80 -10.40
CA SER A 158 18.01 8.08 -9.18
C SER A 158 19.48 8.36 -9.50
N ASN A 159 19.92 9.58 -9.18
CA ASN A 159 21.28 10.06 -9.45
C ASN A 159 22.08 10.31 -8.15
N ASP A 160 21.39 10.34 -7.01
CA ASP A 160 21.87 11.08 -5.83
C ASP A 160 23.04 10.41 -5.08
N LEU A 161 23.21 9.09 -5.23
CA LEU A 161 24.28 8.37 -4.52
C LEU A 161 25.59 8.29 -5.30
N LEU A 162 25.55 8.24 -6.63
CA LEU A 162 26.72 7.91 -7.47
C LEU A 162 27.39 9.13 -8.09
N LYS A 163 26.66 10.24 -8.22
CA LYS A 163 27.20 11.52 -8.65
C LYS A 163 28.29 12.03 -7.70
N ASN A 164 28.14 11.76 -6.40
CA ASN A 164 29.13 12.09 -5.37
C ASN A 164 30.44 11.32 -5.53
N TYR A 165 30.46 10.22 -6.29
CA TYR A 165 31.64 9.41 -6.60
C TYR A 165 32.18 9.67 -8.03
N GLY A 166 31.70 10.72 -8.72
CA GLY A 166 32.21 11.10 -10.05
C GLY A 166 31.74 10.23 -11.21
N TYR A 167 30.75 9.37 -10.99
CA TYR A 167 30.19 8.54 -12.06
C TYR A 167 29.17 9.31 -12.92
N ASN A 168 29.26 9.15 -14.24
CA ASN A 168 28.34 9.71 -15.23
C ASN A 168 27.26 8.70 -15.68
N TYR A 169 26.70 7.94 -14.74
CA TYR A 169 25.56 7.07 -15.02
C TYR A 169 24.46 7.29 -13.98
N PHE A 170 23.23 6.95 -14.35
CA PHE A 170 22.06 7.04 -13.49
C PHE A 170 21.31 5.71 -13.53
N ASN A 171 20.68 5.36 -12.42
CA ASN A 171 19.83 4.16 -12.38
C ASN A 171 18.41 4.54 -12.78
N ILE A 172 17.75 3.67 -13.53
CA ILE A 172 16.33 3.79 -13.85
C ILE A 172 15.57 2.72 -13.09
N ALA A 173 14.53 3.12 -12.34
CA ALA A 173 13.70 2.21 -11.56
C ALA A 173 12.21 2.28 -11.94
N ARG A 174 11.52 1.14 -11.96
CA ARG A 174 10.06 1.08 -11.80
C ARG A 174 9.71 0.28 -10.55
N TYR A 175 8.65 0.69 -9.86
CA TYR A 175 8.19 0.01 -8.66
C TYR A 175 7.08 -0.98 -9.01
N VAL A 176 7.18 -2.20 -8.49
CA VAL A 176 6.11 -3.19 -8.57
C VAL A 176 5.36 -3.17 -7.23
N ILE A 177 4.04 -3.07 -7.28
CA ILE A 177 3.16 -3.01 -6.10
C ILE A 177 2.31 -4.28 -6.09
N SER A 178 2.36 -5.05 -4.99
CA SER A 178 1.49 -6.23 -4.83
C SER A 178 0.16 -5.86 -4.17
N CYS A 179 0.21 -5.34 -2.94
CA CYS A 179 -1.00 -5.07 -2.14
C CYS A 179 -1.18 -3.60 -1.72
N CYS A 180 -0.09 -2.85 -1.54
CA CYS A 180 -0.10 -1.44 -1.14
C CYS A 180 1.29 -0.82 -1.38
N THR A 181 1.36 0.52 -1.34
CA THR A 181 2.61 1.27 -1.59
C THR A 181 3.76 0.87 -0.67
N VAL A 182 3.48 0.49 0.58
CA VAL A 182 4.51 0.01 1.52
C VAL A 182 5.12 -1.32 1.12
N ASP A 183 4.41 -2.15 0.37
CA ASP A 183 4.92 -3.41 -0.19
C ASP A 183 5.59 -3.23 -1.56
N SER A 184 5.72 -2.00 -2.04
CA SER A 184 6.37 -1.78 -3.32
C SER A 184 7.87 -2.15 -3.27
N VAL A 185 8.39 -2.70 -4.37
CA VAL A 185 9.79 -3.09 -4.50
C VAL A 185 10.36 -2.53 -5.82
N PRO A 186 11.56 -1.92 -5.81
CA PRO A 186 12.14 -1.35 -7.02
C PRO A 186 12.70 -2.44 -7.96
N MET A 187 12.40 -2.31 -9.25
CA MET A 187 13.07 -2.98 -10.36
C MET A 187 14.01 -1.98 -11.01
N LYS A 188 15.30 -2.12 -10.77
CA LYS A 188 16.36 -1.21 -11.23
C LYS A 188 17.16 -1.86 -12.36
N ILE A 189 17.58 -1.06 -13.34
CA ILE A 189 18.62 -1.36 -14.32
C ILE A 189 19.62 -0.22 -14.35
#